data_AF-A0A803MXY0-F1
#
_entry.id   AF-A0A803MXY0-F1
#
_cell.length_a   1.000
_cell.length_b   1.000
_cell.length_c   1.000
_cell.angle_alpha   90.00
_cell.angle_beta   90.00
_cell.angle_gamma   90.00
#
_symmetry.space_group_name_H-M   'P 1'
#
loop_
_entity.id
_entity.type
_entity.pdbx_description
1 polymer ?
#
loop_
_entity_poly.entity_id
_entity_poly.type
_entity_poly.pdbx_seq_one_letter_code
_entity_poly.pdbx_strand_id
1 'polypeptide(L)'
;MMQKYPDDDDGVMYEDLDEMEEDASDGEEEEQHEEDEWDDTESWRNDVAPQNLNGVEQGKIELSPDGLWFDDHTVSGNVTKSWKAHYNHPYMNFTEVPLMVRDRWFTEFKRTYTWRLEFDAKARREFDKKAGDRLRGTLNQVFKMALHKQVSFMTDTVRAEFINKRKHPDFVKRSNQARDNRLSGQTLEKFDPGHRQGSISTPQVVKKMGEYMEKLEEYKNKGIEINPDKVYLEVVGGQKKGKVYSLGSASHMYYKSDPTSQSTASSSTPSMISQLSSQVEELKKMAEENHNKVEESQKIAAESLKCAEEFVENHEIEKATWKKEKLAMQKTLQEMASLVKQVYRPYKPPTPAVTRSRDTTK
;
A
#
# COMPACT_ATOMS: atom_id res chain seq x y z
N MET A 1 -51.60 -29.78 -47.32
CA MET A 1 -50.20 -30.07 -47.69
C MET A 1 -49.36 -30.05 -46.42
N MET A 2 -48.64 -31.17 -46.16
CA MET A 2 -47.50 -31.44 -45.23
C MET A 2 -47.43 -30.71 -43.85
N GLN A 3 -47.55 -31.38 -42.68
CA GLN A 3 -46.60 -32.27 -41.94
C GLN A 3 -45.26 -31.57 -41.58
N LYS A 4 -44.67 -31.55 -40.36
CA LYS A 4 -44.72 -32.33 -39.08
C LYS A 4 -43.97 -31.53 -37.95
N TYR A 5 -44.43 -31.62 -36.68
CA TYR A 5 -43.79 -31.62 -35.30
C TYR A 5 -42.31 -31.20 -35.02
N PRO A 6 -41.84 -31.01 -33.74
CA PRO A 6 -42.49 -30.77 -32.42
C PRO A 6 -41.81 -29.70 -31.49
N ASP A 7 -42.39 -29.56 -30.28
CA ASP A 7 -41.98 -29.01 -28.96
C ASP A 7 -40.49 -28.69 -28.65
N ASP A 8 -40.27 -27.61 -27.88
CA ASP A 8 -39.66 -27.65 -26.53
C ASP A 8 -39.71 -26.25 -25.84
N ASP A 9 -39.86 -26.29 -24.50
CA ASP A 9 -39.67 -25.27 -23.45
C ASP A 9 -38.66 -24.16 -23.83
N ASP A 10 -38.80 -22.88 -23.45
CA ASP A 10 -38.66 -22.41 -22.07
C ASP A 10 -39.53 -21.18 -21.79
N GLY A 11 -40.52 -21.33 -20.92
CA GLY A 11 -41.21 -20.22 -20.28
C GLY A 11 -40.59 -19.90 -18.92
N VAL A 12 -40.07 -18.68 -18.73
CA VAL A 12 -39.91 -18.10 -17.39
C VAL A 12 -40.51 -16.71 -17.40
N MET A 13 -41.72 -16.67 -16.86
CA MET A 13 -42.57 -15.51 -16.65
C MET A 13 -42.08 -14.72 -15.43
N TYR A 14 -42.08 -13.41 -15.57
CA TYR A 14 -41.96 -12.44 -14.47
C TYR A 14 -43.26 -12.46 -13.66
N GLU A 15 -43.19 -12.75 -12.36
CA GLU A 15 -44.24 -12.43 -11.39
C GLU A 15 -43.60 -11.95 -10.07
N ASP A 16 -43.84 -10.66 -9.78
CA ASP A 16 -44.41 -10.10 -8.54
C ASP A 16 -44.00 -10.68 -7.17
N LEU A 17 -43.26 -9.89 -6.40
CA LEU A 17 -43.36 -9.85 -4.93
C LEU A 17 -43.05 -8.43 -4.42
N ASP A 18 -44.06 -7.57 -4.45
CA ASP A 18 -44.23 -6.47 -3.49
C ASP A 18 -45.36 -6.85 -2.50
N GLU A 19 -45.36 -6.21 -1.34
CA GLU A 19 -46.29 -6.31 -0.18
C GLU A 19 -45.94 -7.32 0.93
N MET A 20 -45.18 -6.85 1.92
CA MET A 20 -45.62 -6.88 3.32
C MET A 20 -44.96 -5.74 4.10
N GLU A 21 -45.74 -4.67 4.27
CA GLU A 21 -45.54 -3.61 5.25
C GLU A 21 -46.43 -3.96 6.46
N GLU A 22 -45.88 -3.99 7.68
CA GLU A 22 -46.57 -3.67 8.95
C GLU A 22 -45.56 -3.64 10.11
N ASP A 23 -45.09 -2.42 10.39
CA ASP A 23 -44.99 -1.73 11.69
C ASP A 23 -44.62 -2.50 12.97
N ALA A 24 -43.48 -2.10 13.58
CA ALA A 24 -43.46 -1.56 14.94
C ALA A 24 -42.09 -0.95 15.33
N SER A 25 -42.09 0.38 15.45
CA SER A 25 -41.57 1.17 16.58
C SER A 25 -40.06 1.39 16.76
N ASP A 26 -39.68 2.62 16.38
CA ASP A 26 -38.86 3.61 17.11
C ASP A 26 -37.52 3.20 17.75
N GLY A 27 -36.47 3.76 17.17
CA GLY A 27 -35.14 3.90 17.73
C GLY A 27 -34.27 4.75 16.79
N GLU A 28 -34.73 5.95 16.47
CA GLU A 28 -33.95 6.97 15.74
C GLU A 28 -32.71 7.37 16.56
N GLU A 29 -31.54 6.90 16.14
CA GLU A 29 -30.29 7.65 16.30
C GLU A 29 -29.75 7.90 14.89
N GLU A 30 -30.25 8.98 14.28
CA GLU A 30 -29.69 9.56 13.06
C GLU A 30 -28.28 10.08 13.37
N GLU A 31 -27.27 9.23 13.12
CA GLU A 31 -25.89 9.68 13.02
C GLU A 31 -25.77 10.51 11.73
N GLN A 32 -25.86 11.83 11.91
CA GLN A 32 -25.68 12.84 10.87
C GLN A 32 -24.35 12.59 10.15
N HIS A 33 -24.43 12.03 8.95
CA HIS A 33 -23.33 11.97 8.02
C HIS A 33 -23.08 13.40 7.51
N GLU A 34 -22.13 14.10 8.12
CA GLU A 34 -21.54 15.30 7.54
C GLU A 34 -20.87 14.92 6.21
N GLU A 35 -21.56 15.27 5.12
CA GLU A 35 -21.01 15.28 3.77
C GLU A 35 -19.96 16.40 3.69
N ASP A 36 -18.70 16.07 4.01
CA ASP A 36 -17.57 16.97 3.76
C ASP A 36 -17.34 17.11 2.23
N GLU A 37 -18.09 18.04 1.65
CA GLU A 37 -17.88 18.65 0.35
C GLU A 37 -16.56 19.43 0.35
N TRP A 38 -15.48 18.80 -0.13
CA TRP A 38 -14.19 19.47 -0.28
C TRP A 38 -14.21 20.34 -1.54
N ASP A 39 -14.51 21.63 -1.34
CA ASP A 39 -14.39 22.73 -2.31
C ASP A 39 -12.97 22.81 -2.89
N ASP A 40 -12.87 22.44 -4.17
CA ASP A 40 -11.65 22.40 -4.98
C ASP A 40 -11.38 23.80 -5.57
N THR A 41 -11.00 24.76 -4.73
CA THR A 41 -10.61 26.10 -5.18
C THR A 41 -9.31 26.57 -4.51
N GLU A 42 -8.14 26.16 -5.01
CA GLU A 42 -6.84 26.77 -4.68
C GLU A 42 -6.12 27.28 -5.94
N SER A 43 -6.34 28.56 -6.25
CA SER A 43 -5.41 29.41 -6.99
C SER A 43 -4.41 29.99 -6.00
N TRP A 44 -3.15 29.56 -5.98
CA TRP A 44 -1.96 30.41 -5.75
C TRP A 44 -0.69 29.69 -6.25
N ARG A 45 -0.10 30.19 -7.34
CA ARG A 45 1.35 30.10 -7.56
C ARG A 45 1.97 31.34 -6.93
N ASN A 46 3.02 31.16 -6.12
CA ASN A 46 4.06 32.17 -5.94
C ASN A 46 5.39 31.46 -5.75
N ASP A 47 6.21 31.53 -6.80
CA ASP A 47 7.60 31.08 -6.82
C ASP A 47 8.48 32.13 -6.13
N VAL A 48 8.98 31.84 -4.93
CA VAL A 48 10.20 32.46 -4.39
C VAL A 48 10.97 31.39 -3.61
N ALA A 49 12.23 31.16 -3.98
CA ALA A 49 13.14 30.28 -3.27
C ALA A 49 13.72 31.00 -2.03
N PRO A 50 13.55 30.49 -0.79
CA PRO A 50 14.19 31.10 0.36
C PRO A 50 15.61 30.57 0.55
N GLN A 51 16.49 31.47 0.96
CA GLN A 51 17.92 31.24 1.16
C GLN A 51 18.18 30.82 2.61
N ASN A 52 19.11 29.88 2.77
CA ASN A 52 19.36 29.14 3.99
C ASN A 52 20.28 29.91 4.95
N LEU A 53 19.76 30.44 6.05
CA LEU A 53 20.55 30.86 7.22
C LEU A 53 19.75 30.58 8.52
N ASN A 54 20.33 29.79 9.41
CA ASN A 54 19.94 29.54 10.81
C ASN A 54 18.85 28.49 11.13
N GLY A 55 18.74 27.40 10.35
CA GLY A 55 18.09 26.16 10.84
C GLY A 55 16.59 26.23 11.15
N VAL A 56 15.95 27.36 10.87
CA VAL A 56 14.50 27.53 10.78
C VAL A 56 14.27 28.32 9.50
N GLU A 57 13.87 27.63 8.44
CA GLU A 57 13.51 28.31 7.19
C GLU A 57 12.31 29.21 7.45
N GLN A 58 12.51 30.53 7.35
CA GLN A 58 11.48 31.53 7.58
C GLN A 58 10.27 31.24 6.68
N GLY A 59 9.09 31.07 7.29
CA GLY A 59 7.82 30.78 6.61
C GLY A 59 7.34 29.34 6.69
N LYS A 60 8.13 28.40 7.22
CA LYS A 60 7.67 27.02 7.48
C LYS A 60 7.08 26.87 8.87
N ILE A 61 6.04 26.03 8.98
CA ILE A 61 5.40 25.71 10.26
C ILE A 61 6.27 24.72 11.02
N GLU A 62 6.65 25.03 12.27
CA GLU A 62 7.45 24.13 13.12
C GLU A 62 6.57 22.99 13.66
N LEU A 63 6.97 21.75 13.39
CA LEU A 63 6.39 20.54 13.95
C LEU A 63 7.21 20.08 15.16
N SER A 64 6.51 19.75 16.24
CA SER A 64 7.09 19.17 17.44
C SER A 64 6.21 18.02 17.94
N PRO A 65 6.79 16.88 18.37
CA PRO A 65 6.01 15.75 18.86
C PRO A 65 5.13 16.06 20.08
N ASP A 66 5.51 17.05 20.88
CA ASP A 66 4.76 17.47 22.07
C ASP A 66 3.70 18.55 21.75
N GLY A 67 3.58 18.94 20.48
CA GLY A 67 2.66 19.96 20.00
C GLY A 67 2.05 19.58 18.65
N LEU A 68 2.16 20.48 17.67
CA LEU A 68 1.65 20.21 16.32
C LEU A 68 2.47 19.09 15.66
N TRP A 69 1.82 17.96 15.40
CA TRP A 69 2.46 16.75 14.84
C TRP A 69 1.54 16.05 13.82
N PHE A 70 1.92 14.85 13.39
CA PHE A 70 1.24 14.10 12.33
C PHE A 70 -0.17 13.60 12.69
N ASP A 71 -0.58 13.69 13.95
CA ASP A 71 -1.95 13.35 14.36
C ASP A 71 -2.93 14.51 14.16
N ASP A 72 -2.43 15.72 13.94
CA ASP A 72 -3.26 16.83 13.53
C ASP A 72 -3.85 16.63 12.12
N HIS A 73 -5.11 17.03 11.98
CA HIS A 73 -5.89 16.91 10.74
C HIS A 73 -5.31 17.75 9.59
N THR A 74 -4.82 18.96 9.87
CA THR A 74 -4.24 19.86 8.85
C THR A 74 -2.91 19.30 8.38
N VAL A 75 -2.06 18.84 9.31
CA VAL A 75 -0.80 18.16 8.97
C VAL A 75 -1.07 16.91 8.13
N SER A 76 -2.04 16.08 8.53
CA SER A 76 -2.48 14.89 7.78
C SER A 76 -3.03 15.22 6.39
N GLY A 77 -3.76 16.33 6.26
CA GLY A 77 -4.22 16.87 4.98
C GLY A 77 -3.06 17.25 4.07
N ASN A 78 -2.05 17.93 4.60
CA ASN A 78 -0.86 18.32 3.84
C ASN A 78 0.04 17.14 3.46
N VAL A 79 0.11 16.10 4.29
CA VAL A 79 0.68 14.80 3.87
C VAL A 79 -0.07 14.28 2.65
N THR A 80 -1.40 14.35 2.64
CA THR A 80 -2.22 13.92 1.51
C THR A 80 -1.93 14.75 0.24
N LYS A 81 -1.87 16.09 0.38
CA LYS A 81 -1.52 16.99 -0.73
C LYS A 81 -0.14 16.65 -1.33
N SER A 82 0.85 16.35 -0.49
CA SER A 82 2.23 16.09 -0.94
C SER A 82 2.38 14.89 -1.88
N TRP A 83 1.61 13.81 -1.66
CA TRP A 83 1.69 12.64 -2.53
C TRP A 83 0.71 12.70 -3.69
N LYS A 84 -0.47 13.33 -3.51
CA LYS A 84 -1.44 13.53 -4.60
C LYS A 84 -0.83 14.31 -5.77
N ALA A 85 -0.02 15.32 -5.47
CA ALA A 85 0.65 16.14 -6.49
C ALA A 85 1.58 15.34 -7.42
N HIS A 86 2.08 14.19 -6.97
CA HIS A 86 3.06 13.37 -7.70
C HIS A 86 2.63 11.90 -7.80
N TYR A 87 1.31 11.64 -7.84
CA TYR A 87 0.78 10.29 -7.99
C TYR A 87 0.75 9.89 -9.47
N ASN A 88 1.79 9.20 -9.93
CA ASN A 88 2.03 8.95 -11.35
C ASN A 88 1.88 7.47 -11.79
N HIS A 89 1.67 6.55 -10.85
CA HIS A 89 1.58 5.12 -11.13
C HIS A 89 0.52 4.48 -10.21
N PRO A 90 -0.20 3.42 -10.65
CA PRO A 90 -1.12 2.66 -9.79
C PRO A 90 -0.39 1.83 -8.71
N TYR A 91 0.07 2.50 -7.64
CA TYR A 91 0.60 1.85 -6.44
C TYR A 91 -0.54 1.28 -5.60
N MET A 92 -0.52 -0.01 -5.23
CA MET A 92 -1.61 -0.60 -4.41
C MET A 92 -1.48 -0.26 -2.93
N ASN A 93 -0.26 -0.04 -2.47
CA ASN A 93 0.06 0.25 -1.08
C ASN A 93 1.37 1.06 -1.01
N PHE A 94 1.64 1.65 0.16
CA PHE A 94 2.81 2.50 0.37
C PHE A 94 4.14 1.76 0.22
N THR A 95 4.16 0.43 0.41
CA THR A 95 5.38 -0.38 0.32
C THR A 95 5.79 -0.60 -1.14
N GLU A 96 4.82 -0.65 -2.06
CA GLU A 96 5.07 -0.70 -3.51
C GLU A 96 5.61 0.62 -4.08
N VAL A 97 5.48 1.72 -3.34
CA VAL A 97 5.99 3.02 -3.79
C VAL A 97 7.52 3.01 -3.71
N PRO A 98 8.24 3.22 -4.84
CA PRO A 98 9.69 3.28 -4.85
C PRO A 98 10.21 4.31 -3.84
N LEU A 99 11.35 4.01 -3.22
CA LEU A 99 11.97 4.89 -2.21
C LEU A 99 12.13 6.33 -2.72
N MET A 100 12.57 6.49 -3.97
CA MET A 100 12.74 7.80 -4.61
C MET A 100 11.42 8.60 -4.69
N VAL A 101 10.30 7.92 -4.92
CA VAL A 101 8.98 8.57 -5.00
C VAL A 101 8.51 8.96 -3.59
N ARG A 102 8.73 8.09 -2.59
CA ARG A 102 8.46 8.41 -1.18
C ARG A 102 9.30 9.59 -0.69
N ASP A 103 10.58 9.63 -1.06
CA ASP A 103 11.49 10.74 -0.75
C ASP A 103 11.04 12.05 -1.39
N ARG A 104 10.53 11.99 -2.63
CA ARG A 104 9.94 13.14 -3.31
C ARG A 104 8.70 13.65 -2.57
N TRP A 105 7.77 12.77 -2.21
CA TRP A 105 6.59 13.15 -1.42
C TRP A 105 6.98 13.79 -0.08
N PHE A 106 7.97 13.22 0.61
CA PHE A 106 8.48 13.79 1.86
C PHE A 106 9.17 15.15 1.65
N THR A 107 9.85 15.34 0.52
CA THR A 107 10.48 16.62 0.17
C THR A 107 9.44 17.70 -0.10
N GLU A 108 8.33 17.36 -0.75
CA GLU A 108 7.21 18.29 -0.93
C GLU A 108 6.57 18.67 0.41
N PHE A 109 6.37 17.70 1.30
CA PHE A 109 5.88 17.97 2.65
C PHE A 109 6.82 18.92 3.44
N LYS A 110 8.14 18.75 3.30
CA LYS A 110 9.16 19.63 3.88
C LYS A 110 9.17 21.04 3.30
N ARG A 111 8.42 21.35 2.25
CA ARG A 111 8.27 22.74 1.76
C ARG A 111 7.42 23.58 2.71
N THR A 112 6.45 22.96 3.38
CA THR A 112 5.50 23.64 4.27
C THR A 112 5.91 23.55 5.73
N TYR A 113 6.55 22.45 6.13
CA TYR A 113 6.89 22.16 7.51
C TYR A 113 8.39 22.08 7.75
N THR A 114 8.78 22.42 8.97
CA THR A 114 10.14 22.25 9.49
C THR A 114 10.07 21.63 10.89
N TRP A 115 11.16 21.05 11.37
CA TRP A 115 11.26 20.46 12.71
C TRP A 115 12.72 20.46 13.14
N ARG A 116 12.95 20.27 14.44
CA ARG A 116 14.30 20.13 14.99
C ARG A 116 14.96 18.88 14.45
N LEU A 117 16.26 18.97 14.13
CA LEU A 117 17.04 17.88 13.54
C LEU A 117 17.00 16.59 14.39
N GLU A 118 16.85 16.71 15.70
CA GLU A 118 16.68 15.59 16.63
C GLU A 118 15.46 14.71 16.30
N PHE A 119 14.44 15.28 15.67
CA PHE A 119 13.21 14.60 15.30
C PHE A 119 13.19 14.12 13.85
N ASP A 120 14.26 14.25 13.06
CA ASP A 120 14.22 13.96 11.62
C ASP A 120 13.83 12.51 11.30
N ALA A 121 14.43 11.55 11.99
CA ALA A 121 14.08 10.13 11.86
C ALA A 121 12.62 9.85 12.30
N LYS A 122 12.15 10.53 13.35
CA LYS A 122 10.78 10.39 13.85
C LYS A 122 9.78 10.99 12.86
N ALA A 123 10.04 12.21 12.38
CA ALA A 123 9.23 12.91 11.39
C ALA A 123 9.10 12.08 10.11
N ARG A 124 10.21 11.50 9.62
CA ARG A 124 10.18 10.61 8.45
C ARG A 124 9.32 9.37 8.69
N ARG A 125 9.50 8.71 9.83
CA ARG A 125 8.73 7.49 10.15
C ARG A 125 7.23 7.78 10.28
N GLU A 126 6.86 8.85 10.98
CA GLU A 126 5.45 9.23 11.14
C GLU A 126 4.85 9.72 9.82
N PHE A 127 5.62 10.43 8.98
CA PHE A 127 5.21 10.76 7.62
C PHE A 127 4.91 9.50 6.81
N ASP A 128 5.84 8.53 6.76
CA ASP A 128 5.68 7.30 5.98
C ASP A 128 4.44 6.51 6.44
N LYS A 129 4.25 6.39 7.77
CA LYS A 129 3.07 5.76 8.36
C LYS A 129 1.79 6.47 7.94
N LYS A 130 1.72 7.79 8.14
CA LYS A 130 0.53 8.61 7.84
C LYS A 130 0.23 8.62 6.34
N ALA A 131 1.25 8.76 5.50
CA ALA A 131 1.12 8.71 4.05
C ALA A 131 0.57 7.35 3.60
N GLY A 132 1.03 6.25 4.20
CA GLY A 132 0.49 4.93 3.88
C GLY A 132 -0.96 4.71 4.29
N ASP A 133 -1.36 5.21 5.47
CA ASP A 133 -2.75 5.16 5.91
C ASP A 133 -3.66 6.03 5.03
N ARG A 134 -3.24 7.26 4.71
CA ARG A 134 -3.99 8.18 3.84
C ARG A 134 -4.09 7.65 2.42
N LEU A 135 -3.00 7.14 1.85
CA LEU A 135 -2.99 6.53 0.51
C LEU A 135 -3.98 5.37 0.43
N ARG A 136 -3.93 4.44 1.40
CA ARG A 136 -4.88 3.31 1.47
C ARG A 136 -6.33 3.80 1.53
N GLY A 137 -6.62 4.76 2.41
CA GLY A 137 -7.97 5.33 2.56
C GLY A 137 -8.47 5.99 1.27
N THR A 138 -7.67 6.87 0.68
CA THR A 138 -8.03 7.58 -0.56
C THR A 138 -8.22 6.63 -1.74
N LEU A 139 -7.31 5.66 -1.94
CA LEU A 139 -7.44 4.69 -3.03
C LEU A 139 -8.64 3.74 -2.85
N ASN A 140 -8.99 3.40 -1.60
CA ASN A 140 -10.22 2.67 -1.31
C ASN A 140 -11.46 3.48 -1.71
N GLN A 141 -11.47 4.79 -1.47
CA GLN A 141 -12.56 5.66 -1.91
C GLN A 141 -12.65 5.71 -3.43
N VAL A 142 -11.52 5.91 -4.12
CA VAL A 142 -11.45 5.91 -5.59
C VAL A 142 -11.97 4.61 -6.21
N PHE A 143 -11.70 3.47 -5.55
CA PHE A 143 -12.20 2.17 -6.00
C PHE A 143 -13.73 2.04 -5.87
N LYS A 144 -14.34 2.68 -4.87
CA LYS A 144 -15.80 2.71 -4.68
C LYS A 144 -16.50 3.73 -5.59
N MET A 145 -15.79 4.74 -6.07
CA MET A 145 -16.35 5.75 -6.97
C MET A 145 -16.67 5.18 -8.35
N ALA A 146 -17.77 5.64 -8.95
CA ALA A 146 -18.12 5.29 -10.32
C ALA A 146 -17.03 5.75 -11.32
N LEU A 147 -16.84 4.97 -12.39
CA LEU A 147 -15.77 5.21 -13.38
C LEU A 147 -15.87 6.57 -14.07
N HIS A 148 -17.09 7.08 -14.27
CA HIS A 148 -17.33 8.38 -14.91
C HIS A 148 -17.00 9.59 -14.02
N LYS A 149 -16.84 9.41 -12.70
CA LYS A 149 -16.48 10.49 -11.80
C LYS A 149 -14.99 10.79 -11.94
N GLN A 150 -14.62 12.01 -12.28
CA GLN A 150 -13.21 12.39 -12.40
C GLN A 150 -12.51 12.37 -11.03
N VAL A 151 -11.24 11.98 -11.01
CA VAL A 151 -10.37 12.01 -9.82
C VAL A 151 -9.21 12.95 -10.11
N SER A 152 -9.15 14.10 -9.43
CA SER A 152 -8.22 15.19 -9.79
C SER A 152 -6.74 14.84 -9.70
N PHE A 153 -6.35 13.91 -8.82
CA PHE A 153 -4.95 13.58 -8.55
C PHE A 153 -4.40 12.38 -9.35
N MET A 154 -5.19 11.73 -10.19
CA MET A 154 -4.72 10.62 -11.04
C MET A 154 -5.34 10.69 -12.43
N THR A 155 -4.60 10.28 -13.46
CA THR A 155 -5.13 10.20 -14.82
C THR A 155 -6.10 9.03 -14.96
N ASP A 156 -7.03 9.11 -15.91
CA ASP A 156 -7.99 8.03 -16.18
C ASP A 156 -7.28 6.71 -16.53
N THR A 157 -6.14 6.78 -17.22
CA THR A 157 -5.29 5.62 -17.53
C THR A 157 -4.76 4.96 -16.26
N VAL A 158 -4.16 5.75 -15.35
CA VAL A 158 -3.63 5.25 -14.08
C VAL A 158 -4.75 4.68 -13.22
N ARG A 159 -5.94 5.30 -13.23
CA ARG A 159 -7.11 4.80 -12.51
C ARG A 159 -7.60 3.47 -13.06
N ALA A 160 -7.69 3.33 -14.38
CA ALA A 160 -8.11 2.09 -15.03
C ALA A 160 -7.13 0.94 -14.70
N GLU A 161 -5.83 1.18 -14.78
CA GLU A 161 -4.81 0.20 -14.39
C GLU A 161 -4.91 -0.19 -12.90
N PHE A 162 -5.14 0.78 -12.02
CA PHE A 162 -5.35 0.53 -10.59
C PHE A 162 -6.55 -0.40 -10.35
N ILE A 163 -7.69 -0.11 -10.99
CA ILE A 163 -8.91 -0.91 -10.86
C ILE A 163 -8.68 -2.33 -11.41
N ASN A 164 -8.00 -2.47 -12.54
CA ASN A 164 -7.69 -3.77 -13.14
C ASN A 164 -6.80 -4.62 -12.21
N LYS A 165 -5.73 -4.03 -11.65
CA LYS A 165 -4.87 -4.71 -10.68
C LYS A 165 -5.64 -5.15 -9.43
N ARG A 166 -6.60 -4.34 -8.97
CA ARG A 166 -7.42 -4.64 -7.79
C ARG A 166 -8.48 -5.71 -8.03
N LYS A 167 -8.97 -5.83 -9.27
CA LYS A 167 -9.88 -6.90 -9.73
C LYS A 167 -9.15 -8.19 -10.09
N HIS A 168 -7.82 -8.18 -10.17
CA HIS A 168 -7.03 -9.35 -10.52
C HIS A 168 -7.34 -10.53 -9.57
N PRO A 169 -7.57 -11.76 -10.08
CA PRO A 169 -8.03 -12.89 -9.27
C PRO A 169 -7.11 -13.19 -8.08
N ASP A 170 -5.80 -13.11 -8.27
CA ASP A 170 -4.84 -13.32 -7.18
C ASP A 170 -4.95 -12.28 -6.06
N PHE A 171 -5.24 -11.02 -6.41
CA PHE A 171 -5.43 -9.96 -5.43
C PHE A 171 -6.71 -10.21 -4.64
N VAL A 172 -7.81 -10.50 -5.35
CA VAL A 172 -9.11 -10.79 -4.73
C VAL A 172 -9.03 -12.01 -3.81
N LYS A 173 -8.36 -13.08 -4.23
CA LYS A 173 -8.14 -14.28 -3.42
C LYS A 173 -7.38 -13.96 -2.13
N ARG A 174 -6.27 -13.22 -2.21
CA ARG A 174 -5.49 -12.80 -1.02
C ARG A 174 -6.31 -11.89 -0.11
N SER A 175 -7.07 -10.95 -0.68
CA SER A 175 -7.91 -10.02 0.06
C SER A 175 -9.03 -10.73 0.82
N ASN A 176 -9.74 -11.66 0.16
CA ASN A 176 -10.79 -12.45 0.78
C ASN A 176 -10.23 -13.33 1.89
N GLN A 177 -9.10 -14.02 1.65
CA GLN A 177 -8.44 -14.80 2.69
C GLN A 177 -8.08 -13.95 3.91
N ALA A 178 -7.54 -12.73 3.71
CA ALA A 178 -7.19 -11.83 4.80
C ALA A 178 -8.42 -11.33 5.57
N ARG A 179 -9.54 -11.07 4.86
CA ARG A 179 -10.83 -10.73 5.46
C ARG A 179 -11.38 -11.89 6.29
N ASP A 180 -11.40 -13.08 5.72
CA ASP A 180 -11.94 -14.28 6.37
C ASP A 180 -11.10 -14.63 7.61
N ASN A 181 -9.78 -14.44 7.57
CA ASN A 181 -8.90 -14.57 8.74
C ASN A 181 -9.21 -13.56 9.87
N ARG A 182 -9.85 -12.42 9.58
CA ARG A 182 -10.27 -11.42 10.58
C ARG A 182 -11.67 -11.71 11.13
N LEU A 183 -12.57 -12.18 10.26
CA LEU A 183 -13.98 -12.47 10.57
C LEU A 183 -14.21 -13.83 11.21
N SER A 184 -13.16 -14.66 11.29
CA SER A 184 -13.25 -16.02 11.79
C SER A 184 -13.58 -16.12 13.29
N GLY A 185 -14.01 -15.05 13.97
CA GLY A 185 -14.57 -15.07 15.33
C GLY A 185 -16.11 -14.98 15.40
N GLN A 186 -16.82 -14.77 14.28
CA GLN A 186 -18.27 -14.55 14.30
C GLN A 186 -19.05 -15.66 13.57
N THR A 187 -19.55 -16.62 14.35
CA THR A 187 -20.67 -17.51 13.97
C THR A 187 -21.62 -17.65 15.17
N LEU A 188 -22.90 -17.87 14.86
CA LEU A 188 -24.09 -17.55 15.67
C LEU A 188 -24.24 -18.26 17.04
N GLU A 189 -23.35 -19.17 17.41
CA GLU A 189 -23.43 -19.97 18.62
C GLU A 189 -22.07 -19.92 19.34
N LYS A 190 -21.90 -18.88 20.16
CA LYS A 190 -20.69 -18.46 20.90
C LYS A 190 -19.56 -19.51 21.12
N PHE A 191 -18.42 -19.25 20.50
CA PHE A 191 -17.09 -19.40 21.10
C PHE A 191 -16.14 -18.43 20.36
N ASP A 192 -15.42 -17.59 21.11
CA ASP A 192 -14.55 -16.53 20.58
C ASP A 192 -13.07 -16.93 20.78
N PRO A 193 -12.43 -17.60 19.80
CA PRO A 193 -11.00 -17.83 19.86
C PRO A 193 -10.33 -16.55 19.39
N GLY A 194 -10.00 -15.68 20.34
CA GLY A 194 -9.26 -14.44 20.11
C GLY A 194 -8.06 -14.61 19.16
N HIS A 195 -7.70 -13.52 18.50
CA HIS A 195 -6.68 -13.41 17.44
C HIS A 195 -5.53 -14.44 17.56
N ARG A 196 -5.59 -15.53 16.79
CA ARG A 196 -4.50 -16.53 16.75
C ARG A 196 -3.58 -16.23 15.58
N GLN A 197 -2.33 -15.89 15.89
CA GLN A 197 -1.27 -15.70 14.90
C GLN A 197 -0.99 -17.01 14.14
N GLY A 198 -1.63 -17.20 12.99
CA GLY A 198 -1.42 -18.39 12.17
C GLY A 198 -2.14 -18.36 10.82
N SER A 199 -1.66 -19.17 9.89
CA SER A 199 -2.14 -19.29 8.50
C SER A 199 -3.36 -20.20 8.31
N ILE A 200 -4.19 -20.40 9.35
CA ILE A 200 -5.32 -21.33 9.36
C ILE A 200 -6.57 -20.55 9.80
N SER A 201 -7.66 -20.65 9.03
CA SER A 201 -8.91 -19.94 9.33
C SER A 201 -9.70 -20.65 10.44
N THR A 202 -10.47 -19.94 11.26
CA THR A 202 -11.27 -20.57 12.34
C THR A 202 -12.23 -21.68 11.87
N PRO A 203 -12.85 -21.64 10.67
CA PRO A 203 -13.62 -22.78 10.18
C PRO A 203 -12.81 -24.09 10.13
N GLN A 204 -11.54 -24.01 9.72
CA GLN A 204 -10.65 -25.17 9.75
C GLN A 204 -10.34 -25.63 11.18
N VAL A 205 -10.38 -24.72 12.14
CA VAL A 205 -10.20 -25.01 13.57
C VAL A 205 -11.42 -25.67 14.16
N VAL A 206 -12.61 -25.15 13.87
CA VAL A 206 -13.89 -25.74 14.30
C VAL A 206 -13.98 -27.17 13.78
N LYS A 207 -13.65 -27.37 12.50
CA LYS A 207 -13.58 -28.71 11.92
C LYS A 207 -12.62 -29.63 12.69
N LYS A 208 -11.39 -29.17 12.94
CA LYS A 208 -10.39 -29.92 13.73
C LYS A 208 -10.83 -30.18 15.17
N MET A 209 -11.56 -29.26 15.81
CA MET A 209 -12.08 -29.45 17.16
C MET A 209 -13.25 -30.44 17.19
N GLY A 210 -14.10 -30.44 16.16
CA GLY A 210 -15.14 -31.46 15.98
C GLY A 210 -14.54 -32.86 15.82
N GLU A 211 -13.54 -33.02 14.94
CA GLU A 211 -12.80 -34.27 14.74
C GLU A 211 -12.12 -34.75 16.04
N TYR A 212 -11.63 -33.82 16.88
CA TYR A 212 -11.06 -34.12 18.18
C TYR A 212 -12.09 -34.65 19.18
N MET A 213 -13.26 -34.00 19.26
CA MET A 213 -14.35 -34.44 20.14
C MET A 213 -14.88 -35.82 19.73
N GLU A 214 -15.06 -36.05 18.42
CA GLU A 214 -15.50 -37.35 17.89
C GLU A 214 -14.52 -38.49 18.23
N LYS A 215 -13.21 -38.27 18.05
CA LYS A 215 -12.21 -39.27 18.44
C LYS A 215 -12.16 -39.53 19.94
N LEU A 216 -12.34 -38.50 20.77
CA LEU A 216 -12.43 -38.69 22.23
C LEU A 216 -13.61 -39.58 22.61
N GLU A 217 -14.76 -39.40 21.97
CA GLU A 217 -15.92 -40.27 22.18
C GLU A 217 -15.69 -41.69 21.67
N GLU A 218 -15.05 -41.85 20.51
CA GLU A 218 -14.68 -43.16 19.97
C GLU A 218 -13.78 -43.95 20.94
N TYR A 219 -12.78 -43.29 21.53
CA TYR A 219 -11.90 -43.93 22.51
C TYR A 219 -12.59 -44.27 23.83
N LYS A 220 -13.51 -43.42 24.30
CA LYS A 220 -14.37 -43.72 25.46
C LYS A 220 -15.25 -44.93 25.20
N ASN A 221 -15.86 -45.01 24.02
CA ASN A 221 -16.72 -46.14 23.62
C ASN A 221 -15.95 -47.47 23.51
N LYS A 222 -14.64 -47.41 23.20
CA LYS A 222 -13.75 -48.58 23.18
C LYS A 222 -13.19 -48.96 24.55
N GLY A 223 -13.51 -48.21 25.62
CA GLY A 223 -13.00 -48.45 26.97
C GLY A 223 -11.50 -48.19 27.12
N ILE A 224 -10.91 -47.39 26.23
CA ILE A 224 -9.47 -47.11 26.25
C ILE A 224 -9.25 -45.76 26.95
N GLU A 225 -8.54 -45.79 28.08
CA GLU A 225 -8.13 -44.57 28.77
C GLU A 225 -6.97 -43.91 28.00
N ILE A 226 -7.26 -42.84 27.25
CA ILE A 226 -6.29 -42.12 26.43
C ILE A 226 -6.12 -40.71 26.94
N ASN A 227 -4.86 -40.26 26.99
CA ASN A 227 -4.52 -38.88 27.29
C ASN A 227 -5.11 -37.95 26.19
N PRO A 228 -5.99 -37.00 26.54
CA PRO A 228 -6.63 -36.09 25.59
C PRO A 228 -5.61 -35.30 24.75
N ASP A 229 -4.44 -34.98 25.29
CA ASP A 229 -3.40 -34.25 24.57
C ASP A 229 -2.86 -35.03 23.36
N LYS A 230 -2.82 -36.37 23.46
CA LYS A 230 -2.37 -37.24 22.34
C LYS A 230 -3.41 -37.29 21.21
N VAL A 231 -4.70 -37.34 21.56
CA VAL A 231 -5.81 -37.31 20.58
C VAL A 231 -5.84 -35.97 19.86
N TYR A 232 -5.63 -34.88 20.60
CA TYR A 232 -5.54 -33.56 20.00
C TYR A 232 -4.39 -33.46 19.01
N LEU A 233 -3.19 -33.95 19.37
CA LEU A 233 -2.01 -33.96 18.50
C LEU A 233 -2.20 -34.80 17.23
N GLU A 234 -2.91 -35.92 17.32
CA GLU A 234 -3.25 -36.76 16.17
C GLU A 234 -4.18 -36.02 15.19
N VAL A 235 -5.18 -35.29 15.70
CA VAL A 235 -6.16 -34.56 14.89
C VAL A 235 -5.59 -33.28 14.29
N VAL A 236 -4.82 -32.50 15.07
CA VAL A 236 -4.27 -31.24 14.57
C VAL A 236 -3.07 -31.42 13.64
N GLY A 237 -2.51 -32.63 13.59
CA GLY A 237 -1.30 -32.99 12.85
C GLY A 237 -0.06 -32.59 13.63
N GLY A 238 0.56 -33.59 14.27
CA GLY A 238 1.79 -33.43 15.05
C GLY A 238 2.91 -32.65 14.33
N GLN A 239 3.79 -32.06 15.14
CA GLN A 239 4.95 -31.21 14.84
C GLN A 239 5.43 -31.18 13.37
N LYS A 240 4.73 -30.45 12.49
CA LYS A 240 5.37 -29.94 11.28
C LYS A 240 6.23 -28.73 11.69
N LYS A 241 7.55 -28.92 11.75
CA LYS A 241 8.55 -27.92 12.21
C LYS A 241 8.46 -27.56 13.70
N GLY A 242 8.20 -28.52 14.58
CA GLY A 242 8.33 -28.32 16.03
C GLY A 242 7.31 -27.39 16.70
N LYS A 243 6.26 -26.94 15.98
CA LYS A 243 5.22 -26.07 16.52
C LYS A 243 3.88 -26.81 16.57
N VAL A 244 3.27 -26.85 17.75
CA VAL A 244 1.90 -27.36 17.94
C VAL A 244 0.91 -26.23 17.69
N TYR A 245 -0.20 -26.57 17.01
CA TYR A 245 -1.28 -25.66 16.67
C TYR A 245 -1.77 -24.90 17.91
N SER A 246 -2.03 -23.59 17.77
CA SER A 246 -2.45 -22.65 18.82
C SER A 246 -1.47 -22.35 19.97
N LEU A 247 -0.45 -23.18 20.17
CA LEU A 247 0.57 -22.99 21.23
C LEU A 247 1.83 -22.27 20.72
N GLY A 248 2.03 -22.21 19.40
CA GLY A 248 3.15 -21.48 18.79
C GLY A 248 4.50 -21.88 19.39
N SER A 249 5.31 -20.89 19.78
CA SER A 249 6.61 -21.11 20.43
C SER A 249 6.50 -21.61 21.87
N ALA A 250 5.35 -21.43 22.53
CA ALA A 250 5.11 -21.90 23.89
C ALA A 250 4.85 -23.41 23.96
N SER A 251 4.68 -24.09 22.82
CA SER A 251 4.49 -25.53 22.76
C SER A 251 5.57 -26.28 23.56
N HIS A 252 6.84 -25.92 23.44
CA HIS A 252 7.93 -26.58 24.18
C HIS A 252 7.79 -26.54 25.71
N MET A 253 7.04 -25.59 26.27
CA MET A 253 6.84 -25.46 27.72
C MET A 253 5.81 -26.46 28.28
N TYR A 254 4.84 -26.85 27.46
CA TYR A 254 3.80 -27.82 27.83
C TYR A 254 4.18 -29.26 27.45
N TYR A 255 5.13 -29.41 26.52
CA TYR A 255 5.62 -30.70 26.05
C TYR A 255 7.03 -30.97 26.59
N LYS A 256 7.12 -31.54 27.80
CA LYS A 256 8.34 -32.22 28.23
C LYS A 256 8.47 -33.49 27.40
N SER A 257 9.55 -33.63 26.64
CA SER A 257 9.97 -34.94 26.14
C SER A 257 10.19 -35.84 27.34
N ASP A 258 9.43 -36.93 27.45
CA ASP A 258 9.68 -37.92 28.50
C ASP A 258 11.14 -38.39 28.38
N PRO A 259 11.93 -38.38 29.48
CA PRO A 259 13.30 -38.93 29.46
C PRO A 259 13.33 -40.45 29.28
N THR A 260 12.17 -41.11 29.22
CA THR A 260 12.04 -42.55 29.09
C THR A 260 11.92 -42.97 27.63
N SER A 261 12.99 -42.74 26.85
CA SER A 261 13.22 -43.47 25.61
C SER A 261 14.51 -44.26 25.73
N GLN A 262 14.53 -45.21 26.67
CA GLN A 262 15.42 -46.35 26.53
C GLN A 262 14.86 -47.24 25.44
N SER A 263 15.69 -47.45 24.43
CA SER A 263 15.47 -48.34 23.30
C SER A 263 14.90 -49.69 23.71
N THR A 264 13.77 -50.07 23.11
CA THR A 264 13.43 -51.48 22.91
C THR A 264 12.88 -51.67 21.49
N ALA A 265 13.64 -52.47 20.75
CA ALA A 265 13.43 -53.05 19.43
C ALA A 265 12.04 -52.89 18.78
N SER A 266 12.00 -52.27 17.60
CA SER A 266 11.00 -52.59 16.58
C SER A 266 11.50 -53.74 15.70
N SER A 267 10.66 -54.76 15.64
CA SER A 267 10.65 -55.79 14.61
C SER A 267 10.61 -55.17 13.21
N SER A 268 11.31 -55.84 12.29
CA SER A 268 11.32 -55.61 10.83
C SER A 268 11.73 -54.21 10.37
N THR A 269 13.03 -54.00 10.25
CA THR A 269 13.64 -52.86 9.56
C THR A 269 13.35 -52.91 8.05
N PRO A 270 12.62 -51.94 7.45
CA PRO A 270 12.99 -51.51 6.11
C PRO A 270 14.38 -50.86 6.24
N SER A 271 15.30 -51.24 5.35
CA SER A 271 16.72 -50.92 5.45
C SER A 271 16.98 -49.43 5.75
N MET A 272 17.60 -49.13 6.91
CA MET A 272 18.04 -47.79 7.33
C MET A 272 18.88 -47.08 6.24
N ILE A 273 19.55 -47.86 5.40
CA ILE A 273 20.34 -47.39 4.25
C ILE A 273 19.44 -46.77 3.18
N SER A 274 18.24 -47.32 2.95
CA SER A 274 17.27 -46.78 1.99
C SER A 274 16.69 -45.45 2.47
N GLN A 275 16.45 -45.31 3.79
CA GLN A 275 15.95 -44.07 4.38
C GLN A 275 17.01 -42.97 4.36
N LEU A 276 18.27 -43.30 4.70
CA LEU A 276 19.39 -42.36 4.60
C LEU A 276 19.69 -41.95 3.16
N SER A 277 19.64 -42.89 2.21
CA SER A 277 19.85 -42.59 0.78
C SER A 277 18.76 -41.65 0.25
N SER A 278 17.49 -41.89 0.60
CA SER A 278 16.38 -41.01 0.24
C SER A 278 16.55 -39.58 0.80
N GLN A 279 17.05 -39.43 2.03
CA GLN A 279 17.29 -38.12 2.63
C GLN A 279 18.46 -37.37 1.98
N VAL A 280 19.53 -38.08 1.63
CA VAL A 280 20.68 -37.49 0.93
C VAL A 280 20.28 -37.02 -0.48
N GLU A 281 19.45 -37.79 -1.17
CA GLU A 281 18.98 -37.45 -2.51
C GLU A 281 17.99 -36.26 -2.49
N GLU A 282 17.13 -36.19 -1.47
CA GLU A 282 16.24 -35.05 -1.24
C GLU A 282 17.00 -33.77 -0.86
N LEU A 283 18.04 -33.88 -0.03
CA LEU A 283 18.95 -32.78 0.30
C LEU A 283 19.72 -32.29 -0.92
N LYS A 284 20.20 -33.21 -1.77
CA LYS A 284 20.90 -32.86 -3.02
C LYS A 284 19.98 -32.11 -3.97
N LYS A 285 18.74 -32.59 -4.15
CA LYS A 285 17.73 -31.92 -4.97
C LYS A 285 17.41 -30.52 -4.44
N MET A 286 17.29 -30.36 -3.12
CA MET A 286 17.04 -29.06 -2.50
C MET A 286 18.22 -28.10 -2.65
N ALA A 287 19.46 -28.59 -2.54
CA ALA A 287 20.66 -27.80 -2.77
C ALA A 287 20.76 -27.31 -4.22
N GLU A 288 20.43 -28.17 -5.18
CA GLU A 288 20.41 -27.83 -6.61
C GLU A 288 19.29 -26.82 -6.95
N GLU A 289 18.11 -27.00 -6.36
CA GLU A 289 17.01 -26.03 -6.50
C GLU A 289 17.35 -24.67 -5.89
N ASN A 290 18.06 -24.65 -4.75
CA ASN A 290 18.53 -23.41 -4.14
C ASN A 290 19.64 -22.75 -4.97
N HIS A 291 20.52 -23.53 -5.59
CA HIS A 291 21.55 -23.00 -6.48
C HIS A 291 20.92 -22.29 -7.69
N ASN A 292 19.94 -22.93 -8.34
CA ASN A 292 19.22 -22.34 -9.46
C ASN A 292 18.48 -21.06 -9.07
N LYS A 293 17.84 -21.03 -7.88
CA LYS A 293 17.17 -19.82 -7.37
C LYS A 293 18.14 -18.67 -7.08
N VAL A 294 19.35 -18.98 -6.59
CA VAL A 294 20.39 -17.98 -6.36
C VAL A 294 20.92 -17.43 -7.68
N GLU A 295 21.13 -18.29 -8.68
CA GLU A 295 21.59 -17.88 -10.01
C GLU A 295 20.55 -16.99 -10.72
N GLU A 296 19.27 -17.34 -10.65
CA GLU A 296 18.17 -16.53 -11.16
C GLU A 296 18.08 -15.18 -10.44
N SER A 297 18.22 -15.18 -9.11
CA SER A 297 18.24 -13.94 -8.31
C SER A 297 19.43 -13.04 -8.66
N GLN A 298 20.60 -13.62 -8.92
CA GLN A 298 21.78 -12.88 -9.38
C GLN A 298 21.57 -12.28 -10.78
N LYS A 299 20.93 -13.02 -11.69
CA LYS A 299 20.60 -12.52 -13.03
C LYS A 299 19.64 -11.34 -12.97
N ILE A 300 18.57 -11.43 -12.17
CA ILE A 300 17.61 -10.33 -11.96
C ILE A 300 18.31 -9.10 -11.36
N ALA A 301 19.22 -9.30 -10.39
CA ALA A 301 19.99 -8.21 -9.79
C ALA A 301 20.93 -7.53 -10.81
N ALA A 302 21.58 -8.30 -11.67
CA ALA A 302 22.45 -7.77 -12.73
C ALA A 302 21.67 -6.98 -13.79
N GLU A 303 20.49 -7.48 -14.21
CA GLU A 303 19.61 -6.77 -15.14
C GLU A 303 19.08 -5.46 -14.53
N SER A 304 18.73 -5.48 -13.24
CA SER A 304 18.28 -4.28 -12.51
C SER A 304 19.39 -3.23 -12.40
N LEU A 305 20.63 -3.66 -12.19
CA LEU A 305 21.80 -2.77 -12.11
C LEU A 305 22.09 -2.12 -13.48
N LYS A 306 22.04 -2.91 -14.56
CA LYS A 306 22.19 -2.40 -15.92
C LYS A 306 21.11 -1.39 -16.30
N CYS A 307 19.85 -1.66 -15.93
CA CYS A 307 18.73 -0.74 -16.13
C CYS A 307 18.93 0.59 -15.39
N ALA A 308 19.48 0.55 -14.16
CA ALA A 308 19.80 1.75 -13.40
C ALA A 308 20.93 2.57 -14.03
N GLU A 309 21.97 1.90 -14.58
CA GLU A 309 23.06 2.56 -15.29
C GLU A 309 22.57 3.27 -16.56
N GLU A 310 21.74 2.60 -17.38
CA GLU A 310 21.13 3.21 -18.58
C GLU A 310 20.23 4.42 -18.23
N PHE A 311 19.54 4.38 -17.09
CA PHE A 311 18.73 5.51 -16.63
C PHE A 311 19.59 6.73 -16.27
N VAL A 312 20.72 6.51 -15.60
CA VAL A 312 21.65 7.60 -15.24
C VAL A 312 22.24 8.25 -16.51
N GLU A 313 22.67 7.43 -17.48
CA GLU A 313 23.23 7.93 -18.74
C GLU A 313 22.19 8.75 -19.54
N ASN A 314 20.96 8.25 -19.66
CA ASN A 314 19.87 8.98 -20.33
C ASN A 314 19.56 10.32 -19.66
N HIS A 315 19.54 10.36 -18.33
CA HIS A 315 19.33 11.60 -17.58
C HIS A 315 20.49 12.60 -17.78
N GLU A 316 21.74 12.14 -17.90
CA GLU A 316 22.87 13.01 -18.21
C GLU A 316 22.79 13.60 -19.62
N ILE A 317 22.37 12.80 -20.60
CA ILE A 317 22.14 13.24 -21.99
C ILE A 317 21.04 14.32 -22.02
N GLU A 318 19.90 14.06 -21.38
CA GLU A 318 18.78 15.01 -21.31
C GLU A 318 19.18 16.32 -20.61
N LYS A 319 19.95 16.22 -19.52
CA LYS A 319 20.49 17.40 -18.84
C LYS A 319 21.44 18.20 -19.73
N ALA A 320 22.22 17.53 -20.58
CA ALA A 320 23.12 18.17 -21.52
C ALA A 320 22.37 18.85 -22.68
N THR A 321 21.32 18.24 -23.22
CA THR A 321 20.48 18.84 -24.27
C THR A 321 19.75 20.08 -23.74
N TRP A 322 19.16 20.01 -22.55
CA TRP A 322 18.47 21.14 -21.92
C TRP A 322 19.42 22.32 -21.69
N LYS A 323 20.66 22.06 -21.25
CA LYS A 323 21.69 23.10 -21.09
C LYS A 323 22.03 23.78 -22.43
N LYS A 324 22.14 23.02 -23.51
CA LYS A 324 22.40 23.58 -24.85
C LYS A 324 21.23 24.44 -25.34
N GLU A 325 20.01 23.96 -25.16
CA GLU A 325 18.78 24.68 -25.56
C GLU A 325 18.61 25.98 -24.76
N LYS A 326 18.81 25.93 -23.44
CA LYS A 326 18.80 27.12 -22.58
C LYS A 326 19.82 28.16 -23.03
N LEU A 327 21.03 27.74 -23.39
CA LEU A 327 22.07 28.65 -23.87
C LEU A 327 21.69 29.27 -25.22
N ALA A 328 21.08 28.50 -26.12
CA ALA A 328 20.57 29.00 -27.40
C ALA A 328 19.47 30.06 -27.18
N MET A 329 18.51 29.81 -26.30
CA MET A 329 17.47 30.79 -25.94
C MET A 329 18.06 32.06 -25.31
N GLN A 330 19.08 31.94 -24.47
CA GLN A 330 19.74 33.09 -23.89
C GLN A 330 20.42 33.95 -24.97
N LYS A 331 21.04 33.30 -25.96
CA LYS A 331 21.68 33.99 -27.08
C LYS A 331 20.67 34.73 -27.95
N THR A 332 19.53 34.11 -28.28
CA THR A 332 18.47 34.77 -29.06
C THR A 332 17.86 35.96 -28.32
N LEU A 333 17.65 35.85 -27.00
CA LEU A 333 17.22 36.97 -26.16
C LEU A 333 18.22 38.12 -26.18
N GLN A 334 19.52 37.83 -26.15
CA GLN A 334 20.58 38.83 -26.22
C GLN A 334 20.63 39.52 -27.59
N GLU A 335 20.42 38.78 -28.67
CA GLU A 335 20.31 39.32 -30.04
C GLU A 335 19.09 40.24 -30.16
N MET A 336 17.92 39.82 -29.67
CA MET A 336 16.72 40.66 -29.66
C MET A 336 16.91 41.93 -28.82
N ALA A 337 17.55 41.82 -27.65
CA ALA A 337 17.86 42.99 -26.81
C ALA A 337 18.82 43.97 -27.50
N SER A 338 19.78 43.47 -28.28
CA SER A 338 20.67 44.30 -29.09
C SER A 338 19.93 45.01 -30.22
N LEU A 339 19.00 44.32 -30.89
CA LEU A 339 18.14 44.90 -31.92
C LEU A 339 17.27 46.03 -31.35
N VAL A 340 16.63 45.79 -30.20
CA VAL A 340 15.80 46.79 -29.51
C VAL A 340 16.62 48.04 -29.17
N LYS A 341 17.87 47.87 -28.70
CA LYS A 341 18.77 48.99 -28.42
C LYS A 341 19.19 49.78 -29.67
N GLN A 342 19.27 49.14 -30.84
CA GLN A 342 19.56 49.85 -32.10
C GLN A 342 18.37 50.66 -32.61
N VAL A 343 17.15 50.18 -32.39
CA VAL A 343 15.91 50.86 -32.84
C VAL A 343 15.50 51.99 -31.87
N TYR A 344 15.85 51.90 -30.59
CA TYR A 344 15.49 52.89 -29.58
C TYR A 344 16.44 54.10 -29.59
N ARG A 345 16.04 55.21 -30.21
CA ARG A 345 16.68 56.53 -29.99
C ARG A 345 16.09 57.18 -28.73
N PRO A 346 16.91 57.54 -27.72
CA PRO A 346 16.40 58.23 -26.55
C PRO A 346 15.83 59.59 -26.94
N TYR A 347 14.56 59.82 -26.58
CA TYR A 347 13.88 61.09 -26.75
C TYR A 347 14.61 62.19 -25.96
N LYS A 348 15.15 63.19 -26.66
CA LYS A 348 15.66 64.42 -26.05
C LYS A 348 14.51 65.42 -26.00
N PRO A 349 13.99 65.79 -24.81
CA PRO A 349 12.98 66.83 -24.72
C PRO A 349 13.58 68.18 -25.17
N PRO A 350 12.82 69.03 -25.88
CA PRO A 350 13.30 70.33 -26.33
C PRO A 350 13.54 71.27 -25.13
N THR A 351 14.72 71.90 -25.11
CA THR A 351 15.13 72.90 -24.12
C THR A 351 14.18 74.11 -24.14
N PRO A 352 13.63 74.56 -22.99
CA PRO A 352 12.78 75.74 -22.95
C PRO A 352 13.59 77.01 -23.25
N ALA A 353 13.12 77.80 -24.21
CA ALA A 353 13.71 79.09 -24.56
C ALA A 353 13.53 80.09 -23.42
N VAL A 354 14.64 80.64 -22.93
CA VAL A 354 14.67 81.72 -21.94
C VAL A 354 14.14 83.00 -22.58
N THR A 355 12.91 83.39 -22.26
CA THR A 355 12.37 84.71 -22.58
C THR A 355 12.96 85.75 -21.62
N ARG A 356 13.82 86.60 -22.17
CA ARG A 356 14.43 87.75 -21.51
C ARG A 356 13.33 88.79 -21.22
N SER A 357 12.94 88.93 -19.94
CA SER A 357 12.08 90.02 -19.50
C SER A 357 12.80 91.36 -19.73
N ARG A 358 12.19 92.26 -20.49
CA ARG A 358 12.65 93.65 -20.62
C ARG A 358 12.07 94.43 -19.45
N ASP A 359 12.95 94.78 -18.52
CA ASP A 359 12.75 95.91 -17.62
C ASP A 359 12.58 97.18 -18.46
N THR A 360 11.49 97.91 -18.26
CA THR A 360 11.39 99.32 -18.62
C THR A 360 10.91 100.10 -17.42
N THR A 361 11.87 100.73 -16.76
CA THR A 361 11.71 101.85 -15.84
C THR A 361 11.33 103.10 -16.63
N LYS A 362 10.17 103.69 -16.34
CA LYS A 362 9.98 105.09 -15.89
C LYS A 362 8.50 105.47 -15.88
#